data_AF-A0A7X1U237-F1
#
_entry.id   AF-A0A7X1U237-F1
#
_cell.length_a   1.000
_cell.length_b   1.000
_cell.length_c   1.000
_cell.angle_alpha   90.00
_cell.angle_beta   90.00
_cell.angle_gamma   90.00
#
_symmetry.space_group_name_H-M   'P 1'
#
loop_
_entity.id
_entity.type
_entity.pdbx_description
1 polymer ?
#
loop_
_entity_poly.entity_id
_entity_poly.type
_entity_poly.pdbx_seq_one_letter_code
_entity_poly.pdbx_strand_id
1 'polypeptide(L)'
;MTMQVPSLVHDLTKLPSPALVIGHFDSDGYLAAEQTRRNLRAARIKVSEVLISSETSNYRFWTGRFAKMSFGKFPLVVVVDIAFNFKNPKPSLASLLKVCRNNPSTQFVVIDHHPLLLPKNGPANLTLRSVERVYDCCLGEPSDEFMAVASICDGGIVVSSPRWRKRHLKRAQGLKRAAADKNIAGPRLQALLRQRRWSFFEALAEEPPEFHRTVRGRRIATNFPSPLLAALAMSSGTALSTSVLGLRR
;
A
#
# COMPACT_ATOMS: atom_id res chain seq x y z
N MET A 1 6.97 28.07 11.39
CA MET A 1 6.35 28.49 10.12
C MET A 1 5.82 27.24 9.43
N THR A 2 4.56 26.88 9.69
CA THR A 2 3.87 25.75 9.05
C THR A 2 3.55 26.18 7.62
N MET A 3 4.28 25.69 6.63
CA MET A 3 3.85 25.82 5.25
C MET A 3 2.53 25.07 5.13
N GLN A 4 1.43 25.79 4.95
CA GLN A 4 0.19 25.20 4.46
C GLN A 4 0.54 24.61 3.08
N VAL A 5 0.70 23.29 3.04
CA VAL A 5 0.84 22.57 1.77
C VAL A 5 -0.51 22.78 1.06
N PRO A 6 -0.56 23.50 -0.07
CA PRO A 6 -1.79 23.67 -0.80
C PRO A 6 -2.35 22.28 -1.09
N SER A 7 -3.63 22.09 -0.84
CA SER A 7 -4.35 20.85 -1.12
C SER A 7 -4.39 20.61 -2.64
N LEU A 8 -3.29 20.09 -3.16
CA LEU A 8 -2.96 20.05 -4.60
C LEU A 8 -3.56 18.85 -5.33
N VAL A 9 -4.49 18.11 -4.70
CA VAL A 9 -5.26 17.07 -5.38
C VAL A 9 -6.74 17.14 -5.04
N HIS A 10 -7.32 18.34 -5.05
CA HIS A 10 -8.79 18.44 -4.97
C HIS A 10 -9.48 17.90 -6.23
N ASP A 11 -8.80 17.92 -7.38
CA ASP A 11 -9.38 17.45 -8.62
C ASP A 11 -8.59 16.28 -9.20
N LEU A 12 -8.88 15.09 -8.66
CA LEU A 12 -8.35 13.84 -9.20
C LEU A 12 -8.70 13.68 -10.69
N THR A 13 -9.75 14.33 -11.22
CA THR A 13 -10.18 14.15 -12.61
C THR A 13 -9.20 14.71 -13.64
N LYS A 14 -8.26 15.56 -13.20
CA LYS A 14 -7.19 16.13 -14.04
C LYS A 14 -5.95 15.27 -14.14
N LEU A 15 -5.85 14.20 -13.35
CA LEU A 15 -4.67 13.34 -13.39
C LEU A 15 -4.67 12.44 -14.63
N PRO A 16 -3.49 12.14 -15.20
CA PRO A 16 -3.40 11.33 -16.40
C PRO A 16 -3.81 9.86 -16.17
N SER A 17 -4.18 9.19 -17.26
CA SER A 17 -4.60 7.78 -17.25
C SER A 17 -3.89 7.00 -18.37
N PRO A 18 -3.48 5.73 -18.16
CA PRO A 18 -3.68 4.91 -16.96
C PRO A 18 -2.68 5.12 -15.83
N ALA A 19 -3.05 4.65 -14.63
CA ALA A 19 -2.25 4.74 -13.42
C ALA A 19 -1.61 3.39 -13.02
N LEU A 20 -0.40 3.47 -12.46
CA LEU A 20 0.23 2.44 -11.64
C LEU A 20 0.18 2.88 -10.17
N VAL A 21 -0.32 2.03 -9.27
CA VAL A 21 -0.26 2.25 -7.82
C VAL A 21 0.77 1.31 -7.22
N ILE A 22 1.67 1.83 -6.38
CA ILE A 22 2.69 1.05 -5.67
C ILE A 22 2.48 1.23 -4.17
N GLY A 23 2.35 0.14 -3.44
CA GLY A 23 2.16 0.14 -1.98
C GLY A 23 3.23 -0.63 -1.23
N HIS A 24 3.37 -0.33 0.06
CA HIS A 24 4.27 -1.04 0.96
C HIS A 24 3.78 -2.47 1.26
N PHE A 25 4.72 -3.38 1.48
CA PHE A 25 4.44 -4.81 1.68
C PHE A 25 4.15 -5.13 3.16
N ASP A 26 3.15 -4.44 3.70
CA ASP A 26 2.58 -4.66 5.02
C ASP A 26 1.10 -4.28 5.03
N SER A 27 0.45 -4.49 6.17
CA SER A 27 -1.01 -4.46 6.27
C SER A 27 -1.63 -3.10 5.90
N ASP A 28 -1.04 -2.01 6.33
CA ASP A 28 -1.45 -0.63 6.05
C ASP A 28 -1.09 -0.20 4.64
N GLY A 29 0.08 -0.59 4.10
CA GLY A 29 0.44 -0.37 2.71
C GLY A 29 -0.54 -1.01 1.72
N TYR A 30 -1.03 -2.22 2.04
CA TYR A 30 -2.10 -2.87 1.27
C TYR A 30 -3.41 -2.06 1.25
N LEU A 31 -3.80 -1.48 2.39
CA LEU A 31 -5.03 -0.71 2.51
C LEU A 31 -4.92 0.65 1.84
N ALA A 32 -3.79 1.35 2.03
CA ALA A 32 -3.48 2.62 1.40
C ALA A 32 -3.49 2.52 -0.14
N ALA A 33 -2.89 1.46 -0.69
CA ALA A 33 -2.87 1.21 -2.13
C ALA A 33 -4.26 0.87 -2.68
N GLU A 34 -5.04 0.05 -1.97
CA GLU A 34 -6.42 -0.27 -2.37
C GLU A 34 -7.35 0.95 -2.28
N GLN A 35 -7.22 1.77 -1.24
CA GLN A 35 -7.97 3.02 -1.11
C GLN A 35 -7.63 3.99 -2.24
N THR A 36 -6.34 4.18 -2.52
CA THR A 36 -5.85 4.98 -3.65
C THR A 36 -6.43 4.49 -4.98
N ARG A 37 -6.43 3.17 -5.22
CA ARG A 37 -7.02 2.56 -6.42
C ARG A 37 -8.52 2.89 -6.54
N ARG A 38 -9.26 2.88 -5.44
CA ARG A 38 -10.70 3.19 -5.41
C ARG A 38 -10.96 4.65 -5.73
N ASN A 39 -10.21 5.55 -5.12
CA ASN A 39 -10.33 6.99 -5.33
C ASN A 39 -10.03 7.36 -6.79
N LEU A 40 -8.96 6.81 -7.37
CA LEU A 40 -8.64 6.98 -8.79
C LEU A 40 -9.76 6.48 -9.70
N ARG A 41 -10.35 5.31 -9.41
CA ARG A 41 -11.47 4.79 -10.21
C ARG A 41 -12.75 5.63 -10.08
N ALA A 42 -13.04 6.16 -8.90
CA ALA A 42 -14.15 7.07 -8.68
C ALA A 42 -13.98 8.35 -9.53
N ALA A 43 -12.73 8.82 -9.68
CA ALA A 43 -12.36 9.90 -10.58
C ALA A 43 -12.22 9.50 -12.06
N ARG A 44 -12.72 8.31 -12.44
CA ARG A 44 -12.67 7.75 -13.82
C ARG A 44 -11.27 7.51 -14.38
N ILE A 45 -10.24 7.41 -13.52
CA ILE A 45 -8.89 7.03 -13.93
C ILE A 45 -8.77 5.52 -13.97
N LYS A 46 -8.37 4.98 -15.12
CA LYS A 46 -8.03 3.57 -15.27
C LYS A 46 -6.77 3.26 -14.44
N VAL A 47 -6.91 2.39 -13.44
CA VAL A 47 -5.74 1.80 -12.75
C VAL A 47 -5.38 0.50 -13.43
N SER A 48 -4.26 0.51 -14.15
CA SER A 48 -3.78 -0.65 -14.89
C SER A 48 -3.17 -1.71 -13.97
N GLU A 49 -2.49 -1.29 -12.90
CA GLU A 49 -1.76 -2.20 -12.03
C GLU A 49 -1.67 -1.64 -10.60
N VAL A 50 -1.71 -2.57 -9.62
CA VAL A 50 -1.34 -2.30 -8.22
C VAL A 50 -0.17 -3.23 -7.87
N LEU A 51 1.00 -2.64 -7.61
CA LEU A 51 2.23 -3.36 -7.31
C LEU A 51 2.50 -3.32 -5.80
N ILE A 52 2.39 -4.47 -5.16
CA ILE A 52 2.79 -4.68 -3.76
C ILE A 52 3.48 -6.03 -3.68
N SER A 53 4.77 -6.04 -3.33
CA SER A 53 5.59 -7.25 -3.31
C SER A 53 6.63 -7.18 -2.21
N SER A 54 7.26 -8.30 -1.84
CA SER A 54 8.29 -8.30 -0.80
C SER A 54 9.44 -7.30 -1.03
N GLU A 55 9.62 -6.83 -2.25
CA GLU A 55 10.63 -5.82 -2.61
C GLU A 55 10.20 -4.39 -2.30
N THR A 56 8.91 -4.15 -2.03
CA THR A 56 8.35 -2.89 -1.51
C THR A 56 8.28 -2.87 0.02
N SER A 57 8.90 -3.82 0.73
CA SER A 57 8.83 -3.96 2.21
C SER A 57 9.77 -3.04 3.00
N ASN A 58 10.63 -2.28 2.34
CA ASN A 58 11.59 -1.42 3.02
C ASN A 58 12.17 -0.35 2.09
N TYR A 59 12.90 0.59 2.69
CA TYR A 59 13.51 1.72 2.00
C TYR A 59 14.45 1.37 0.82
N ARG A 60 14.97 0.14 0.74
CA ARG A 60 15.81 -0.30 -0.39
C ARG A 60 15.00 -0.43 -1.68
N PHE A 61 13.68 -0.42 -1.60
CA PHE A 61 12.80 -0.26 -2.76
C PHE A 61 13.28 0.89 -3.65
N TRP A 62 13.55 2.06 -3.06
CA TRP A 62 13.94 3.27 -3.77
C TRP A 62 15.25 3.12 -4.52
N THR A 63 16.29 2.60 -3.86
CA THR A 63 17.65 2.51 -4.42
C THR A 63 17.86 1.27 -5.29
N GLY A 64 17.01 0.25 -5.14
CA GLY A 64 17.09 -1.02 -5.86
C GLY A 64 16.05 -1.16 -6.98
N ARG A 65 14.81 -1.48 -6.61
CA ARG A 65 13.76 -1.86 -7.55
C ARG A 65 13.22 -0.66 -8.33
N PHE A 66 12.86 0.41 -7.64
CA PHE A 66 12.19 1.56 -8.25
C PHE A 66 13.01 2.17 -9.39
N ALA A 67 14.32 2.28 -9.20
CA ALA A 67 15.26 2.77 -10.22
C ALA A 67 15.36 1.90 -11.49
N LYS A 68 14.96 0.63 -11.40
CA LYS A 68 15.02 -0.36 -12.51
C LYS A 68 13.67 -0.58 -13.18
N MET A 69 12.59 0.00 -12.67
CA MET A 69 11.27 -0.15 -13.24
C MET A 69 11.11 0.69 -14.51
N SER A 70 10.35 0.16 -15.47
CA SER A 70 9.94 0.92 -16.65
C SER A 70 8.54 1.51 -16.44
N PHE A 71 8.44 2.83 -16.60
CA PHE A 71 7.20 3.58 -16.37
C PHE A 71 6.52 4.06 -17.65
N GLY A 72 7.13 3.85 -18.83
CA GLY A 72 6.66 4.45 -20.09
C GLY A 72 5.21 4.14 -20.51
N LYS A 73 4.60 3.09 -19.95
CA LYS A 73 3.18 2.73 -20.17
C LYS A 73 2.20 3.38 -19.18
N PHE A 74 2.69 4.10 -18.17
CA PHE A 74 1.91 4.69 -17.10
C PHE A 74 2.16 6.19 -17.03
N PRO A 75 1.29 7.03 -17.59
CA PRO A 75 1.44 8.47 -17.46
C PRO A 75 1.18 8.96 -16.02
N LEU A 76 0.59 8.13 -15.13
CA LEU A 76 0.51 8.37 -13.69
C LEU A 76 1.13 7.23 -12.88
N VAL A 77 1.99 7.55 -11.93
CA VAL A 77 2.54 6.62 -10.92
C VAL A 77 2.27 7.18 -9.53
N VAL A 78 1.56 6.42 -8.70
CA VAL A 78 1.25 6.78 -7.31
C VAL A 78 1.94 5.80 -6.37
N VAL A 79 2.84 6.29 -5.54
CA VAL A 79 3.50 5.51 -4.49
C VAL A 79 2.90 5.92 -3.14
N VAL A 80 2.40 4.94 -2.40
CA VAL A 80 1.83 5.17 -1.07
C VAL A 80 2.53 4.31 -0.03
N ASP A 81 2.83 4.92 1.10
CA ASP A 81 3.25 4.24 2.33
C ASP A 81 4.63 3.57 2.30
N ILE A 82 5.48 3.90 1.31
CA ILE A 82 6.82 3.31 1.21
C ILE A 82 7.89 4.22 1.80
N ALA A 83 8.24 3.94 3.06
CA ALA A 83 9.20 4.72 3.81
C ALA A 83 10.52 4.96 3.07
N PHE A 84 11.01 6.20 3.16
CA PHE A 84 12.40 6.52 2.84
C PHE A 84 13.32 5.93 3.92
N ASN A 85 14.62 5.88 3.64
CA ASN A 85 15.58 5.51 4.68
C ASN A 85 15.67 6.64 5.71
N PHE A 86 14.94 6.56 6.82
CA PHE A 86 14.93 7.61 7.85
C PHE A 86 16.31 7.90 8.46
N LYS A 87 17.22 6.92 8.51
CA LYS A 87 18.59 7.13 9.00
C LYS A 87 19.46 7.92 8.02
N ASN A 88 19.19 7.76 6.72
CA ASN A 88 19.90 8.46 5.67
C ASN A 88 18.97 8.61 4.45
N PRO A 89 18.09 9.63 4.41
CA PRO A 89 17.05 9.73 3.39
C PRO A 89 17.57 10.18 2.02
N LYS A 90 18.80 10.71 1.96
CA LYS A 90 19.41 11.27 0.75
C LYS A 90 19.47 10.28 -0.42
N PRO A 91 19.87 9.01 -0.27
CA PRO A 91 19.94 8.06 -1.38
C PRO A 91 18.55 7.69 -1.93
N SER A 92 17.55 7.51 -1.05
CA SER A 92 16.16 7.25 -1.48
C SER A 92 15.63 8.43 -2.30
N LEU A 93 15.85 9.66 -1.83
CA LEU A 93 15.47 10.87 -2.56
C LEU A 93 16.21 11.02 -3.88
N ALA A 94 17.53 10.85 -3.89
CA ALA A 94 18.33 10.94 -5.10
C ALA A 94 17.85 9.93 -6.17
N SER A 95 17.51 8.72 -5.74
CA SER A 95 16.96 7.68 -6.64
C SER A 95 15.61 8.08 -7.22
N LEU A 96 14.68 8.54 -6.38
CA LEU A 96 13.37 9.03 -6.83
C LEU A 96 13.52 10.18 -7.83
N LEU A 97 14.34 11.19 -7.51
CA LEU A 97 14.56 12.34 -8.38
C LEU A 97 15.17 11.93 -9.73
N LYS A 98 16.10 10.95 -9.73
CA LYS A 98 16.67 10.39 -10.96
C LYS A 98 15.59 9.73 -11.82
N VAL A 99 14.74 8.90 -11.22
CA VAL A 99 13.63 8.25 -11.94
C VAL A 99 12.68 9.28 -12.55
N CYS A 100 12.27 10.29 -11.79
CA CYS A 100 11.34 11.32 -12.26
C CYS A 100 11.92 12.11 -13.44
N ARG A 101 13.19 12.51 -13.37
CA ARG A 101 13.90 13.21 -14.46
C ARG A 101 14.05 12.36 -15.72
N ASN A 102 14.24 11.06 -15.56
CA ASN A 102 14.35 10.13 -16.69
C ASN A 102 12.99 9.77 -17.31
N ASN A 103 11.88 10.14 -16.67
CA ASN A 103 10.52 9.86 -17.15
C ASN A 103 9.67 11.15 -17.15
N PRO A 104 10.05 12.19 -17.91
CA PRO A 104 9.43 13.52 -17.83
C PRO A 104 7.94 13.53 -18.23
N SER A 105 7.50 12.56 -19.03
CA SER A 105 6.09 12.39 -19.43
C SER A 105 5.22 11.67 -18.40
N THR A 106 5.81 11.14 -17.33
CA THR A 106 5.10 10.45 -16.24
C THR A 106 4.94 11.39 -15.06
N GLN A 107 3.72 11.57 -14.58
CA GLN A 107 3.45 12.24 -13.32
C GLN A 107 3.64 11.26 -12.15
N PHE A 108 4.46 11.64 -11.19
CA PHE A 108 4.73 10.89 -9.97
C PHE A 108 4.07 11.57 -8.77
N VAL A 109 3.34 10.80 -7.97
CA VAL A 109 2.79 11.23 -6.69
C VAL A 109 3.27 10.27 -5.61
N VAL A 110 3.96 10.78 -4.59
CA VAL A 110 4.41 9.99 -3.44
C VAL A 110 3.74 10.53 -2.19
N ILE A 111 3.06 9.65 -1.46
CA ILE A 111 2.36 9.97 -0.21
C ILE A 111 2.88 9.04 0.86
N ASP A 112 3.32 9.58 1.98
CA ASP A 112 3.84 8.80 3.08
C ASP A 112 3.54 9.49 4.42
N HIS A 113 3.30 8.72 5.46
CA HIS A 113 3.18 9.24 6.83
C HIS A 113 4.52 9.25 7.59
N HIS A 114 5.53 8.56 7.07
CA HIS A 114 6.89 8.65 7.58
C HIS A 114 7.54 9.97 7.15
N PRO A 115 8.53 10.48 7.92
CA PRO A 115 9.25 11.70 7.55
C PRO A 115 9.89 11.63 6.16
N LEU A 116 9.50 12.55 5.27
CA LEU A 116 10.08 12.70 3.94
C LEU A 116 11.08 13.86 3.89
N LEU A 117 12.18 13.67 3.14
CA LEU A 117 13.08 14.77 2.80
C LEU A 117 12.53 15.49 1.55
N LEU A 118 12.03 16.70 1.72
CA LEU A 118 11.54 17.51 0.60
C LEU A 118 12.73 18.15 -0.15
N PRO A 119 12.84 17.97 -1.48
CA PRO A 119 13.88 18.60 -2.27
C PRO A 119 13.60 20.10 -2.40
N LYS A 120 14.65 20.94 -2.34
CA LYS A 120 14.52 22.38 -2.63
C LYS A 120 14.06 22.63 -4.06
N ASN A 121 14.63 21.89 -5.02
CA ASN A 121 14.32 21.95 -6.44
C ASN A 121 13.95 20.55 -6.95
N GLY A 122 12.69 20.18 -6.83
CA GLY A 122 12.14 18.93 -7.38
C GLY A 122 11.82 19.04 -8.87
N PRO A 123 11.77 17.93 -9.62
CA PRO A 123 11.29 17.95 -11.00
C PRO A 123 9.79 18.25 -11.03
N ALA A 124 9.34 18.95 -12.08
CA ALA A 124 7.96 19.45 -12.18
C ALA A 124 6.90 18.33 -12.24
N ASN A 125 7.31 17.11 -12.64
CA ASN A 125 6.45 15.93 -12.70
C ASN A 125 6.38 15.15 -11.38
N LEU A 126 6.91 15.67 -10.27
CA LEU A 126 6.88 15.01 -8.96
C LEU A 126 6.09 15.80 -7.93
N THR A 127 5.11 15.15 -7.32
CA THR A 127 4.42 15.61 -6.11
C THR A 127 4.83 14.73 -4.93
N LEU A 128 5.38 15.35 -3.88
CA LEU A 128 5.67 14.69 -2.60
C LEU A 128 4.72 15.21 -1.53
N ARG A 129 4.06 14.31 -0.82
CA ARG A 129 3.15 14.64 0.28
C ARG A 129 3.52 13.84 1.52
N SER A 130 4.02 14.53 2.53
CA SER A 130 4.12 13.97 3.88
C SER A 130 2.80 14.23 4.60
N VAL A 131 2.23 13.20 5.21
CA VAL A 131 1.07 13.32 6.11
C VAL A 131 1.48 12.93 7.52
N GLU A 132 0.74 13.35 8.54
CA GLU A 132 1.08 13.01 9.93
C GLU A 132 0.48 11.67 10.37
N ARG A 133 -0.65 11.28 9.76
CA ARG A 133 -1.44 10.12 10.15
C ARG A 133 -1.54 9.13 9.00
N VAL A 134 -1.42 7.85 9.31
CA VAL A 134 -1.69 6.74 8.37
C VAL A 134 -3.08 6.85 7.75
N TYR A 135 -4.06 7.36 8.51
CA TYR A 135 -5.42 7.61 8.01
C TYR A 135 -5.42 8.45 6.72
N ASP A 136 -4.51 9.42 6.63
CA ASP A 136 -4.41 10.34 5.50
C ASP A 136 -3.41 9.85 4.42
N CYS A 137 -2.78 8.67 4.62
CA CYS A 137 -1.74 8.10 3.75
C CYS A 137 -2.35 7.42 2.50
N CYS A 138 -3.18 8.15 1.76
CA CYS A 138 -3.72 7.70 0.47
C CYS A 138 -3.94 8.89 -0.46
N LEU A 139 -4.08 8.62 -1.77
CA LEU A 139 -4.46 9.64 -2.75
C LEU A 139 -5.99 9.79 -2.79
N GLY A 140 -6.49 11.01 -2.60
CA GLY A 140 -7.93 11.31 -2.53
C GLY A 140 -8.46 11.27 -1.09
N GLU A 141 -9.78 11.12 -0.96
CA GLU A 141 -10.43 11.07 0.36
C GLU A 141 -10.26 9.70 1.03
N PRO A 142 -9.81 9.66 2.30
CA PRO A 142 -9.71 8.42 3.04
C PRO A 142 -11.11 7.91 3.42
N SER A 143 -11.31 6.59 3.36
CA SER A 143 -12.55 5.99 3.86
C SER A 143 -12.43 5.58 5.33
N ASP A 144 -13.54 5.75 6.05
CA ASP A 144 -13.69 5.33 7.45
C ASP A 144 -13.45 3.83 7.67
N GLU A 145 -13.54 3.00 6.63
CA GLU A 145 -13.32 1.56 6.78
C GLU A 145 -11.88 1.16 6.48
N PHE A 146 -11.34 1.49 5.30
CA PHE A 146 -9.99 1.06 4.93
C PHE A 146 -8.93 1.79 5.73
N MET A 147 -8.99 3.12 5.77
CA MET A 147 -7.91 3.92 6.35
C MET A 147 -7.96 3.92 7.89
N ALA A 148 -9.13 3.67 8.48
CA ALA A 148 -9.22 3.37 9.91
C ALA A 148 -8.54 2.04 10.25
N VAL A 149 -8.80 0.98 9.48
CA VAL A 149 -8.12 -0.31 9.70
C VAL A 149 -6.61 -0.16 9.47
N ALA A 150 -6.18 0.62 8.47
CA ALA A 150 -4.76 0.91 8.21
C ALA A 150 -4.11 1.61 9.40
N SER A 151 -4.76 2.65 9.94
CA SER A 151 -4.26 3.36 11.12
C SER A 151 -4.08 2.45 12.33
N ILE A 152 -5.02 1.52 12.57
CA ILE A 152 -4.89 0.51 13.63
C ILE A 152 -3.75 -0.47 13.33
N CYS A 153 -3.55 -0.80 12.05
CA CYS A 153 -2.46 -1.66 11.62
C CYS A 153 -1.10 -1.10 12.01
N ASP A 154 -0.87 0.20 11.84
CA ASP A 154 0.35 0.88 12.26
C ASP A 154 0.40 1.20 13.77
N GLY A 155 -0.65 0.89 14.52
CA GLY A 155 -0.73 1.18 15.96
C GLY A 155 -1.20 2.60 16.30
N GLY A 156 -1.68 3.35 15.31
CA GLY A 156 -2.35 4.63 15.51
C GLY A 156 -3.70 4.51 16.22
N ILE A 157 -4.14 5.64 16.79
CA ILE A 157 -5.45 5.77 17.44
C ILE A 157 -6.47 6.25 16.41
N VAL A 158 -7.55 5.49 16.20
CA VAL A 158 -8.66 5.94 15.36
C VAL A 158 -9.78 6.50 16.22
N VAL A 159 -10.23 7.70 15.90
CA VAL A 159 -11.45 8.32 16.43
C VAL A 159 -12.65 7.64 15.76
N SER A 160 -12.99 6.44 16.21
CA SER A 160 -14.20 5.73 15.78
C SER A 160 -15.09 5.46 16.99
N SER A 161 -16.41 5.40 16.77
CA SER A 161 -17.32 5.01 17.85
C SER A 161 -16.90 3.67 18.46
N PRO A 162 -17.12 3.44 19.77
CA PRO A 162 -16.71 2.19 20.44
C PRO A 162 -17.16 0.91 19.72
N ARG A 163 -18.36 0.93 19.11
CA ARG A 163 -18.91 -0.19 18.33
C ARG A 163 -18.06 -0.53 17.11
N TRP A 164 -17.59 0.47 16.37
CA TRP A 164 -16.75 0.29 15.18
C TRP A 164 -15.33 -0.13 15.54
N ARG A 165 -14.82 0.34 16.69
CA ARG A 165 -13.47 0.02 17.17
C ARG A 165 -13.23 -1.49 17.31
N LYS A 166 -14.14 -2.24 17.96
CA LYS A 166 -13.97 -3.70 18.13
C LYS A 166 -13.88 -4.43 16.79
N ARG A 167 -14.72 -4.04 15.82
CA ARG A 167 -14.72 -4.65 14.49
C ARG A 167 -13.46 -4.30 13.70
N HIS A 168 -13.01 -3.05 13.74
CA HIS A 168 -11.79 -2.61 13.05
C HIS A 168 -10.53 -3.25 13.65
N LEU A 169 -10.47 -3.43 14.97
CA LEU A 169 -9.39 -4.17 15.64
C LEU A 169 -9.29 -5.62 15.12
N LYS A 170 -10.42 -6.34 15.03
CA LYS A 170 -10.44 -7.69 14.47
C LYS A 170 -9.95 -7.71 13.02
N ARG A 171 -10.47 -6.81 12.17
CA ARG A 171 -10.03 -6.71 10.77
C ARG A 171 -8.54 -6.40 10.64
N ALA A 172 -8.02 -5.47 11.44
CA ALA A 172 -6.61 -5.12 11.45
C ALA A 172 -5.75 -6.32 11.87
N GLN A 173 -6.14 -7.04 12.91
CA GLN A 173 -5.44 -8.23 13.37
C GLN A 173 -5.41 -9.34 12.30
N GLY A 174 -6.55 -9.63 11.68
CA GLY A 174 -6.64 -10.58 10.58
C GLY A 174 -5.79 -10.15 9.39
N LEU A 175 -5.81 -8.86 9.04
CA LEU A 175 -5.02 -8.35 7.95
C LEU A 175 -3.51 -8.44 8.21
N LYS A 176 -3.05 -8.12 9.43
CA LYS A 176 -1.64 -8.32 9.84
C LYS A 176 -1.21 -9.77 9.65
N ARG A 177 -2.06 -10.72 10.07
CA ARG A 177 -1.81 -12.16 9.91
C ARG A 177 -1.74 -12.57 8.44
N ALA A 178 -2.65 -12.05 7.61
CA ALA A 178 -2.66 -12.33 6.18
C ALA A 178 -1.45 -11.74 5.45
N ALA A 179 -1.05 -10.50 5.78
CA ALA A 179 0.12 -9.83 5.20
C ALA A 179 1.44 -10.50 5.59
N ALA A 180 1.52 -11.09 6.79
CA ALA A 180 2.68 -11.85 7.23
C ALA A 180 2.81 -13.24 6.56
N ASP A 181 1.75 -13.77 5.95
CA ASP A 181 1.77 -15.09 5.31
C ASP A 181 2.15 -15.03 3.83
N LYS A 182 3.22 -15.73 3.47
CA LYS A 182 3.80 -15.73 2.10
C LYS A 182 2.87 -16.29 1.03
N ASN A 183 1.90 -17.14 1.37
CA ASN A 183 0.99 -17.75 0.40
C ASN A 183 -0.21 -16.85 0.07
N ILE A 184 -0.45 -15.84 0.91
CA ILE A 184 -1.59 -14.94 0.83
C ILE A 184 -1.16 -13.53 0.45
N ALA A 185 -0.05 -13.04 1.03
CA ALA A 185 0.51 -11.74 0.70
C ALA A 185 0.77 -11.61 -0.81
N GLY A 186 0.68 -10.38 -1.31
CA GLY A 186 0.80 -10.06 -2.73
C GLY A 186 -0.57 -9.99 -3.43
N PRO A 187 -0.68 -10.49 -4.68
CA PRO A 187 -1.90 -10.36 -5.49
C PRO A 187 -3.15 -10.98 -4.86
N ARG A 188 -3.01 -12.09 -4.11
CA ARG A 188 -4.15 -12.77 -3.49
C ARG A 188 -4.74 -11.92 -2.37
N LEU A 189 -3.91 -11.37 -1.48
CA LEU A 189 -4.36 -10.42 -0.46
C LEU A 189 -5.01 -9.18 -1.07
N GLN A 190 -4.40 -8.62 -2.12
CA GLN A 190 -5.00 -7.49 -2.84
C GLN A 190 -6.39 -7.82 -3.38
N ALA A 191 -6.59 -9.03 -3.90
CA ALA A 191 -7.89 -9.45 -4.43
C ALA A 191 -8.95 -9.59 -3.33
N LEU A 192 -8.60 -10.13 -2.14
CA LEU A 192 -9.49 -10.19 -0.99
C LEU A 192 -9.95 -8.80 -0.54
N LEU A 193 -9.02 -7.83 -0.50
CA LEU A 193 -9.32 -6.43 -0.16
C LEU A 193 -10.21 -5.77 -1.21
N ARG A 194 -9.92 -6.00 -2.49
CA ARG A 194 -10.77 -5.53 -3.61
C ARG A 194 -12.20 -6.01 -3.48
N GLN A 195 -12.39 -7.27 -3.10
CA GLN A 195 -13.69 -7.90 -2.88
C GLN A 195 -14.31 -7.58 -1.50
N ARG A 196 -13.65 -6.76 -0.66
CA ARG A 196 -14.08 -6.44 0.71
C ARG A 196 -14.43 -7.71 1.52
N ARG A 197 -13.59 -8.74 1.45
CA ARG A 197 -13.77 -10.01 2.20
C ARG A 197 -13.47 -9.82 3.70
N TRP A 198 -14.13 -8.87 4.35
CA TRP A 198 -13.91 -8.54 5.75
C TRP A 198 -14.18 -9.69 6.70
N SER A 199 -15.18 -10.53 6.40
CA SER A 199 -15.48 -11.73 7.18
C SER A 199 -14.31 -12.72 7.20
N PHE A 200 -13.50 -12.79 6.14
CA PHE A 200 -12.29 -13.61 6.12
C PHE A 200 -11.25 -13.08 7.11
N PHE A 201 -10.98 -11.76 7.13
CA PHE A 201 -10.04 -11.17 8.08
C PHE A 201 -10.55 -11.25 9.52
N GLU A 202 -11.85 -11.04 9.72
CA GLU A 202 -12.50 -11.18 11.03
C GLU A 202 -12.35 -12.63 11.55
N ALA A 203 -12.61 -13.64 10.72
CA ALA A 203 -12.40 -15.05 11.09
C ALA A 203 -10.92 -15.38 11.34
N LEU A 204 -10.03 -14.86 10.50
CA LEU A 204 -8.58 -15.05 10.63
C LEU A 204 -8.03 -14.42 11.92
N ALA A 205 -8.71 -13.42 12.50
CA ALA A 205 -8.33 -12.79 13.76
C ALA A 205 -8.71 -13.63 14.99
N GLU A 206 -9.71 -14.50 14.89
CA GLU A 206 -10.15 -15.39 15.98
C GLU A 206 -9.23 -16.61 16.13
N GLU A 207 -8.47 -16.96 15.08
CA GLU A 207 -7.55 -18.09 15.16
C GLU A 207 -6.46 -17.87 16.23
N PRO A 208 -5.99 -18.93 16.89
CA PRO A 208 -4.89 -18.82 17.85
C PRO A 208 -3.60 -18.26 17.23
N PRO A 209 -2.88 -17.34 17.91
CA PRO A 209 -1.67 -16.69 17.38
C PRO A 209 -0.58 -17.66 16.89
N GLU A 210 -0.48 -18.86 17.47
CA GLU A 210 0.49 -19.89 17.14
C GLU A 210 0.35 -20.47 15.73
N PHE A 211 -0.81 -20.28 15.08
CA PHE A 211 -1.05 -20.67 13.68
C PHE A 211 -0.62 -19.61 12.67
N HIS A 212 -0.09 -18.49 13.13
CA HIS A 212 0.28 -17.37 12.28
C HIS A 212 1.76 -17.04 12.36
N ARG A 213 2.25 -16.46 11.27
CA ARG A 213 3.56 -15.85 11.27
C ARG A 213 3.49 -14.52 12.01
N THR A 214 4.50 -14.26 12.83
CA THR A 214 4.80 -12.91 13.32
C THR A 214 5.22 -12.01 12.16
N VAL A 215 5.31 -10.71 12.41
CA VAL A 215 5.86 -9.73 11.45
C VAL A 215 7.28 -10.11 10.98
N ARG A 216 8.05 -10.79 11.84
CA ARG A 216 9.39 -11.33 11.50
C ARG A 216 9.35 -12.67 10.74
N GLY A 217 8.17 -13.11 10.32
CA GLY A 217 7.97 -14.34 9.55
C GLY A 217 8.08 -15.65 10.34
N ARG A 218 8.34 -15.60 11.65
CA ARG A 218 8.47 -16.79 12.52
C ARG A 218 7.10 -17.20 13.09
N ARG A 219 6.85 -18.51 13.17
CA ARG A 219 5.74 -19.08 13.96
C ARG A 219 6.21 -19.27 15.40
N ILE A 220 5.31 -19.10 16.36
CA ILE A 220 5.66 -19.11 17.79
C ILE A 220 5.83 -20.54 18.31
N ALA A 221 4.99 -21.50 17.87
CA ALA A 221 4.98 -22.84 18.46
C ALA A 221 4.67 -24.00 17.49
N THR A 222 3.85 -23.79 16.46
CA THR A 222 3.34 -24.90 15.63
C THR A 222 4.00 -24.95 14.24
N ASN A 223 4.24 -26.16 13.74
CA ASN A 223 4.58 -26.39 12.33
C ASN A 223 3.35 -26.28 11.40
N PHE A 224 2.14 -26.28 11.96
CA PHE A 224 0.90 -26.30 11.20
C PHE A 224 0.44 -24.90 10.78
N PRO A 225 0.09 -24.67 9.50
CA PRO A 225 -0.48 -23.41 9.07
C PRO A 225 -1.92 -23.23 9.58
N SER A 226 -2.36 -21.97 9.66
CA SER A 226 -3.76 -21.61 9.79
C SER A 226 -4.64 -22.44 8.84
N PRO A 227 -5.68 -23.13 9.34
CA PRO A 227 -6.62 -23.86 8.50
C PRO A 227 -7.30 -22.95 7.47
N LEU A 228 -7.64 -21.71 7.83
CA LEU A 228 -8.23 -20.75 6.90
C LEU A 228 -7.27 -20.36 5.78
N LEU A 229 -6.00 -20.10 6.11
CA LEU A 229 -4.99 -19.78 5.08
C LEU A 229 -4.68 -20.99 4.20
N ALA A 230 -4.65 -22.19 4.76
CA ALA A 230 -4.45 -23.43 4.01
C ALA A 230 -5.62 -23.70 3.04
N ALA A 231 -6.87 -23.59 3.50
CA ALA A 231 -8.05 -23.75 2.65
C ALA A 231 -8.08 -22.72 1.50
N LEU A 232 -7.77 -21.46 1.82
CA LEU A 232 -7.66 -20.41 0.80
C LEU A 232 -6.52 -20.70 -0.19
N ALA A 233 -5.39 -21.23 0.28
CA ALA A 233 -4.28 -21.63 -0.57
C ALA A 233 -4.66 -22.76 -1.53
N MET A 234 -5.47 -23.73 -1.10
CA MET A 234 -5.94 -24.85 -1.94
C MET A 234 -6.99 -24.44 -2.97
N SER A 235 -7.77 -23.39 -2.71
CA SER A 235 -8.82 -22.91 -3.62
C SER A 235 -8.32 -22.23 -4.91
N SER A 236 -7.01 -22.23 -5.21
CA SER A 236 -6.43 -21.62 -6.41
C SER A 236 -6.60 -22.46 -7.67
N GLY A 237 -7.73 -22.31 -8.35
CA GLY A 237 -7.91 -22.78 -9.72
C GLY A 237 -8.68 -21.82 -10.63
N THR A 238 -9.78 -21.23 -10.17
CA THR A 238 -10.81 -20.80 -11.14
C THR A 238 -11.16 -19.32 -11.20
N ALA A 239 -10.77 -18.44 -10.26
CA ALA A 239 -11.34 -17.08 -10.27
C ALA A 239 -10.54 -15.94 -9.61
N LEU A 240 -9.20 -15.94 -9.63
CA LEU A 240 -8.40 -14.77 -9.21
C LEU A 240 -7.38 -14.33 -10.27
N SER A 241 -7.66 -14.60 -11.55
CA SER A 241 -6.91 -14.01 -12.66
C SER A 241 -7.24 -12.53 -12.77
N THR A 242 -6.37 -11.68 -12.23
CA THR A 242 -6.16 -10.36 -12.81
C THR A 242 -4.77 -10.32 -13.39
N SER A 243 -4.67 -10.77 -14.65
CA SER A 243 -3.70 -10.37 -15.66
C SER A 243 -2.46 -9.62 -15.13
N VAL A 244 -1.47 -10.38 -14.67
CA VAL A 244 -0.09 -9.87 -14.53
C VAL A 244 0.58 -10.06 -15.89
N LEU A 245 0.38 -9.10 -16.79
CA LEU A 245 1.11 -9.03 -18.06
C LEU A 245 2.46 -8.36 -17.81
N GLY A 246 3.51 -9.17 -17.86
CA GLY A 246 4.80 -8.82 -18.47
C GLY A 246 5.59 -7.68 -17.84
N LEU A 247 6.33 -7.98 -16.77
CA LEU A 247 7.67 -7.42 -16.60
C LEU A 247 8.65 -8.47 -17.13
N ARG A 248 9.05 -8.35 -18.40
CA ARG A 248 10.24 -9.05 -18.88
C ARG A 248 11.44 -8.45 -18.15
N ARG A 249 12.25 -9.34 -17.58
CA ARG A 249 13.54 -9.01 -16.95
C ARG A 249 14.51 -8.43 -17.96
#